data_AF-A0A2T3WB28-F1
#
_entry.id   AF-A0A2T3WB28-F1
#
_cell.length_a   1.000
_cell.length_b   1.000
_cell.length_c   1.000
_cell.angle_alpha   90.00
_cell.angle_beta   90.00
_cell.angle_gamma   90.00
#
_symmetry.space_group_name_H-M   'P 1'
#
loop_
_entity.id
_entity.type
_entity.pdbx_description
1 polymer ?
#
loop_
_entity_poly.entity_id
_entity_poly.type
_entity_poly.pdbx_seq_one_letter_code
_entity_poly.pdbx_strand_id
1 'polypeptide(L)'
;MTVLIASADLRPEHLPDRVEDWRAFASTFEGYLHWNSAVRCGEIANSTRMQDMQTGTLPTDLDVLRTCLFFERRRERHSGSPPDEADLTYFRSILEAIRKQVTARG
;
A
#
# COMPACT_ATOMS: atom_id res chain seq x y z
N MET A 1 -12.77 -15.10 1.38
CA MET A 1 -13.22 -13.70 1.48
C MET A 1 -12.23 -12.99 2.38
N THR A 2 -11.53 -11.96 1.89
CA THR A 2 -10.64 -11.13 2.72
C THR A 2 -11.48 -10.11 3.47
N VAL A 3 -11.23 -9.93 4.77
CA VAL A 3 -11.93 -8.92 5.58
C VAL A 3 -11.32 -7.54 5.31
N LEU A 4 -12.17 -6.53 5.10
CA LEU A 4 -11.73 -5.14 4.97
C LEU A 4 -11.38 -4.58 6.35
N ILE A 5 -10.25 -3.87 6.44
CA ILE A 5 -9.75 -3.23 7.65
C ILE A 5 -9.55 -1.75 7.33
N ALA A 6 -10.26 -0.88 8.05
CA ALA A 6 -10.04 0.56 7.95
C ALA A 6 -8.64 0.91 8.48
N SER A 7 -8.01 1.92 7.89
CA SER A 7 -6.65 2.31 8.26
C SER A 7 -6.53 2.75 9.73
N ALA A 8 -7.60 3.29 10.29
CA ALA A 8 -7.68 3.65 11.71
C ALA A 8 -7.69 2.43 12.64
N ASP A 9 -8.15 1.27 12.16
CA ASP A 9 -8.26 0.02 12.93
C ASP A 9 -7.05 -0.91 12.70
N LEU A 10 -6.03 -0.46 11.96
CA LEU A 10 -4.81 -1.24 11.79
C LEU A 10 -4.06 -1.39 13.12
N ARG A 11 -3.68 -2.62 13.41
CA ARG A 11 -2.87 -3.03 14.56
C ARG A 11 -1.62 -3.74 14.06
N PRO A 12 -0.53 -3.79 14.84
CA PRO A 12 0.70 -4.47 14.43
C PRO A 12 0.47 -5.92 13.97
N GLU A 13 -0.45 -6.65 14.61
CA GLU A 13 -0.84 -8.02 14.26
C GLU A 13 -1.53 -8.17 12.90
N HIS A 14 -2.01 -7.08 12.30
CA HIS A 14 -2.59 -7.09 10.96
C HIS A 14 -1.53 -6.94 9.86
N LEU A 15 -0.30 -6.56 10.22
CA LEU A 15 0.75 -6.26 9.25
C LEU A 15 1.48 -7.55 8.83
N PRO A 16 1.79 -7.71 7.54
CA PRO A 16 2.56 -8.85 7.09
C PRO A 16 3.99 -8.80 7.63
N ASP A 17 4.52 -9.94 8.05
CA ASP A 17 5.92 -10.08 8.48
C ASP A 17 6.88 -10.19 7.29
N ARG A 18 6.37 -10.63 6.14
CA ARG A 18 7.13 -10.84 4.92
C ARG A 18 6.56 -10.02 3.78
N VAL A 19 7.44 -9.52 2.90
CA VAL A 19 6.98 -8.75 1.73
C VAL A 19 6.13 -9.62 0.80
N GLU A 20 6.36 -10.93 0.72
CA GLU A 20 5.59 -11.81 -0.16
C GLU A 20 4.08 -11.79 0.12
N ASP A 21 3.68 -11.49 1.37
CA ASP A 21 2.30 -11.41 1.82
C ASP A 21 1.63 -10.05 1.51
N TRP A 22 2.33 -9.15 0.81
CA TRP A 22 1.83 -7.81 0.47
C TRP A 22 0.48 -7.85 -0.26
N ARG A 23 0.25 -8.85 -1.11
CA ARG A 23 -1.01 -9.00 -1.87
C ARG A 23 -2.20 -9.25 -0.96
N ALA A 24 -2.01 -10.13 0.02
CA ALA A 24 -3.05 -10.46 0.99
C ALA A 24 -3.38 -9.21 1.81
N PHE A 25 -2.36 -8.53 2.31
CA PHE A 25 -2.52 -7.28 3.06
C PHE A 25 -3.15 -6.16 2.25
N ALA A 26 -2.71 -5.93 1.02
CA ALA A 26 -3.28 -4.94 0.09
C ALA A 26 -4.77 -5.17 -0.15
N SER A 27 -5.22 -6.43 -0.09
CA SER A 27 -6.62 -6.80 -0.27
C SER A 27 -7.52 -6.62 0.95
N THR A 28 -6.96 -6.14 2.07
CA THR A 28 -7.72 -5.67 3.24
C THR A 28 -8.18 -4.21 3.10
N PHE A 29 -7.79 -3.52 2.03
CA PHE A 29 -8.15 -2.13 1.76
C PHE A 29 -8.80 -2.02 0.38
N GLU A 30 -9.92 -1.32 0.28
CA GLU A 30 -10.60 -1.07 -0.99
C GLU A 30 -10.48 0.41 -1.34
N GLY A 31 -9.39 0.77 -2.04
CA GLY A 31 -9.05 2.16 -2.31
C GLY A 31 -10.13 2.90 -3.12
N TYR A 32 -10.80 2.21 -4.03
CA TYR A 32 -11.87 2.81 -4.83
C TYR A 32 -13.07 3.23 -4.00
N LEU A 33 -13.45 2.42 -3.02
CA LEU A 33 -14.53 2.76 -2.09
C LEU A 33 -14.08 3.88 -1.15
N HIS A 34 -12.84 3.80 -0.62
CA HIS A 34 -12.32 4.81 0.31
C HIS A 34 -12.27 6.22 -0.31
N TRP A 35 -11.76 6.35 -1.54
CA TRP A 35 -11.64 7.64 -2.22
C TRP A 35 -12.86 8.01 -3.07
N ASN A 36 -13.83 7.09 -3.21
CA ASN A 36 -14.93 7.18 -4.17
C ASN A 36 -14.47 7.57 -5.59
N SER A 37 -13.27 7.15 -6.00
CA SER A 37 -12.65 7.55 -7.27
C SER A 37 -11.46 6.67 -7.64
N ALA A 38 -11.60 5.94 -8.76
CA ALA A 38 -10.50 5.18 -9.32
C ALA A 38 -9.36 6.08 -9.86
N VAL A 39 -9.72 7.26 -10.37
CA VAL A 39 -8.75 8.26 -10.87
C VAL A 39 -7.88 8.74 -9.72
N ARG A 40 -8.50 9.13 -8.60
CA ARG A 40 -7.78 9.61 -7.41
C ARG A 40 -6.84 8.55 -6.83
N CYS A 41 -7.25 7.28 -6.80
CA CYS A 41 -6.35 6.19 -6.40
C CYS A 41 -5.10 6.12 -7.28
N GLY A 42 -5.28 6.22 -8.61
CA GLY A 42 -4.16 6.19 -9.55
C GLY A 42 -3.24 7.39 -9.37
N GLU A 43 -3.80 8.59 -9.21
CA GLU A 43 -3.02 9.81 -8.94
C GLU A 43 -2.18 9.69 -7.67
N ILE A 44 -2.78 9.23 -6.57
CA ILE A 44 -2.09 9.02 -5.29
C ILE A 44 -0.95 8.01 -5.45
N ALA A 45 -1.21 6.85 -6.05
CA ALA A 45 -0.22 5.80 -6.18
C ALA A 45 0.94 6.23 -7.09
N ASN A 46 0.63 6.88 -8.22
CA ASN A 46 1.64 7.34 -9.17
C ASN A 46 2.49 8.48 -8.61
N SER A 47 1.87 9.48 -7.96
CA SER A 47 2.59 10.61 -7.37
C SER A 47 3.49 10.16 -6.22
N THR A 48 2.99 9.27 -5.35
CA THR A 48 3.77 8.72 -4.23
C THR A 48 4.96 7.91 -4.74
N ARG A 49 4.77 7.08 -5.78
CA ARG A 49 5.86 6.31 -6.39
C ARG A 49 6.91 7.22 -7.02
N MET A 50 6.50 8.28 -7.72
CA MET A 50 7.42 9.26 -8.27
C MET A 50 8.20 10.00 -7.17
N GLN A 51 7.53 10.38 -6.08
CA GLN A 51 8.18 11.03 -4.95
C GLN A 51 9.23 10.11 -4.30
N ASP A 52 8.89 8.84 -4.06
CA ASP A 52 9.83 7.85 -3.52
C ASP A 52 11.05 7.68 -4.43
N MET A 53 10.84 7.54 -5.75
CA MET A 53 11.93 7.46 -6.72
C MET A 53 12.84 8.70 -6.74
N GLN A 54 12.26 9.90 -6.56
CA GLN A 54 13.02 11.16 -6.62
C GLN A 54 13.72 11.51 -5.31
N THR A 55 13.13 11.16 -4.17
CA THR A 55 13.56 11.68 -2.86
C THR A 55 13.86 10.60 -1.83
N GLY A 56 13.45 9.35 -2.08
CA GLY A 56 13.52 8.26 -1.11
C GLY A 56 12.58 8.47 0.09
N THR A 57 11.55 9.30 -0.05
CA THR A 57 10.61 9.62 1.03
C THR A 57 9.20 9.15 0.70
N LEU A 58 8.52 8.64 1.73
CA LEU A 58 7.13 8.22 1.68
C LEU A 58 6.26 9.11 2.57
N PRO A 59 4.98 9.30 2.23
CA PRO A 59 4.02 9.99 3.09
C PRO A 59 3.79 9.23 4.40
N THR A 60 3.32 9.93 5.42
CA THR A 60 2.99 9.35 6.74
C THR A 60 1.51 8.98 6.88
N ASP A 61 0.68 9.32 5.89
CA ASP A 61 -0.75 9.02 5.87
C ASP A 61 -0.99 7.53 5.53
N LEU A 62 -1.66 6.80 6.43
CA LEU A 62 -1.92 5.36 6.25
C LEU A 62 -2.87 5.06 5.08
N ASP A 63 -3.86 5.91 4.83
CA ASP A 63 -4.78 5.71 3.71
C ASP A 63 -4.04 5.87 2.39
N VAL A 64 -3.14 6.85 2.29
CA VAL A 64 -2.26 7.04 1.12
C VAL A 64 -1.35 5.83 0.91
N LEU A 65 -0.66 5.36 1.96
CA LEU A 65 0.25 4.20 1.88
C LEU A 65 -0.49 2.91 1.48
N ARG A 66 -1.67 2.65 2.06
CA ARG A 66 -2.50 1.48 1.71
C ARG A 66 -3.08 1.59 0.30
N THR A 67 -3.40 2.81 -0.15
CA THR A 67 -3.83 3.07 -1.54
C THR A 67 -2.75 2.67 -2.53
N CYS A 68 -1.48 2.95 -2.22
CA CYS A 68 -0.37 2.54 -3.06
C CYS A 68 -0.34 1.01 -3.24
N LEU A 69 -0.32 0.23 -2.14
CA LEU A 69 -0.31 -1.24 -2.23
C LEU A 69 -1.56 -1.80 -2.94
N PHE A 70 -2.74 -1.25 -2.66
CA PHE A 70 -3.97 -1.63 -3.36
C PHE A 70 -3.84 -1.42 -4.89
N PHE A 71 -3.32 -0.26 -5.30
CA PHE A 71 -3.18 0.08 -6.70
C PHE A 71 -2.11 -0.77 -7.39
N GLU A 72 -1.02 -1.11 -6.72
CA GLU A 72 0.01 -2.01 -7.26
C GLU A 72 -0.52 -3.43 -7.46
N ARG A 73 -1.36 -3.93 -6.56
CA ARG A 73 -2.06 -5.21 -6.75
C ARG A 73 -2.96 -5.18 -7.99
N ARG A 74 -3.62 -4.05 -8.24
CA ARG A 74 -4.37 -3.87 -9.47
C ARG A 74 -3.46 -3.83 -10.69
N ARG A 75 -2.34 -3.10 -10.61
CA ARG A 75 -1.36 -2.97 -11.70
C ARG A 75 -0.82 -4.33 -12.11
N GLU A 76 -0.42 -5.16 -11.15
CA GLU A 76 -0.04 -6.56 -11.37
C GLU A 76 -1.14 -7.34 -12.10
N ARG A 77 -2.38 -7.29 -11.60
CA ARG A 77 -3.50 -7.99 -12.23
C ARG A 77 -3.75 -7.53 -13.68
N HIS A 78 -3.52 -6.25 -13.97
CA HIS A 78 -3.75 -5.68 -15.31
C HIS A 78 -2.57 -5.94 -16.25
N SER A 79 -1.33 -5.91 -15.76
CA SER A 79 -0.15 -6.19 -16.57
C SER A 79 0.01 -7.69 -16.86
N GLY A 80 -0.47 -8.55 -15.95
CA GLY A 80 -0.27 -10.00 -16.02
C GLY A 80 1.15 -10.44 -15.65
N SER A 81 2.01 -9.50 -15.25
CA SER A 81 3.40 -9.77 -14.86
C SER A 81 3.56 -9.58 -13.36
N PRO A 82 4.28 -10.50 -12.68
CA PRO A 82 4.62 -10.32 -11.28
C PRO A 82 5.52 -9.09 -11.07
N PRO A 83 5.52 -8.50 -9.86
CA PRO A 83 6.44 -7.42 -9.51
C PRO A 83 7.90 -7.91 -9.61
N ASP A 84 8.79 -7.03 -10.07
CA ASP A 84 10.23 -7.27 -10.09
C ASP A 84 10.88 -6.89 -8.74
N GLU A 85 12.21 -6.99 -8.66
CA GLU A 85 12.95 -6.66 -7.43
C GLU A 85 12.80 -5.19 -7.02
N ALA A 86 12.67 -4.27 -7.98
CA ALA A 86 12.49 -2.85 -7.70
C ALA A 86 11.09 -2.57 -7.14
N ASP A 87 10.07 -3.22 -7.71
CA ASP A 87 8.71 -3.19 -7.17
C ASP A 87 8.67 -3.77 -5.74
N LEU A 88 9.29 -4.92 -5.49
CA LEU A 88 9.36 -5.52 -4.16
C LEU A 88 10.13 -4.66 -3.14
N THR A 89 11.14 -3.92 -3.60
CA THR A 89 11.85 -2.94 -2.78
C THR A 89 10.93 -1.78 -2.38
N TYR A 90 10.18 -1.23 -3.33
CA TYR A 90 9.18 -0.19 -3.05
C TYR A 90 8.08 -0.70 -2.10
N PHE A 91 7.61 -1.93 -2.27
CA PHE A 91 6.57 -2.50 -1.39
C PHE A 91 7.09 -2.71 0.03
N ARG A 92 8.36 -3.12 0.21
CA ARG A 92 9.02 -3.18 1.51
C ARG A 92 9.03 -1.81 2.18
N SER A 93 9.44 -0.75 1.47
CA SER A 93 9.43 0.62 2.01
C SER A 93 8.04 1.08 2.46
N ILE A 94 6.99 0.78 1.68
CA ILE A 94 5.61 1.09 2.07
C ILE A 94 5.19 0.32 3.33
N LEU A 95 5.44 -0.99 3.38
CA LEU A 95 5.09 -1.82 4.54
C LEU A 95 5.81 -1.37 5.82
N GLU A 96 7.08 -0.99 5.71
CA GLU A 96 7.84 -0.40 6.82
C GLU A 96 7.28 0.96 7.25
N ALA A 97 6.92 1.82 6.29
CA ALA A 97 6.28 3.10 6.60
C ALA A 97 4.96 2.89 7.35
N ILE A 98 4.10 1.99 6.88
CA ILE A 98 2.86 1.61 7.55
C ILE A 98 3.15 1.09 8.96
N ARG A 99 4.13 0.19 9.12
CA ARG A 99 4.52 -0.37 10.42
C ARG A 99 4.95 0.72 11.40
N LYS A 100 5.78 1.68 10.96
CA LYS A 100 6.18 2.83 11.78
C LYS A 100 4.97 3.64 12.25
N GLN A 101 4.01 3.93 11.35
CA GLN A 101 2.82 4.71 11.69
C GLN A 101 1.86 3.96 12.63
N VAL A 102 1.69 2.65 12.45
CA VAL A 102 0.83 1.83 13.33
C VAL A 102 1.44 1.71 14.73
N THR A 103 2.74 1.46 14.82
CA THR A 103 3.42 1.35 16.12
C THR A 103 3.50 2.69 16.86
N ALA A 104 3.64 3.81 16.16
CA ALA A 104 3.71 5.12 16.79
C ALA A 104 2.35 5.62 17.35
N ARG A 105 1.24 4.96 16.98
CA ARG A 105 -0.12 5.28 17.45
C ARG A 105 -0.56 4.48 18.67
N GLY A 106 0.10 3.35 18.95
CA GLY A 106 -0.17 2.47 20.09
C GLY A 106 0.70 2.82 21.29
#